data_AF-A0A7Y2BES7-F1
#
_entry.id   AF-A0A7Y2BES7-F1
#
_cell.length_a   1.000
_cell.length_b   1.000
_cell.length_c   1.000
_cell.angle_alpha   90.00
_cell.angle_beta   90.00
_cell.angle_gamma   90.00
#
_symmetry.space_group_name_H-M   'P 1'
#
loop_
_entity.id
_entity.type
_entity.pdbx_description
1 polymer ?
#
loop_
_entity_poly.entity_id
_entity_poly.type
_entity_poly.pdbx_seq_one_letter_code
_entity_poly.pdbx_strand_id
1 'polypeptide(L)'
;MQRSSHWALLVAFGLLFGVGMGADTGMASARSPSALERSMGDIQWGWSPKQVYRHLKKKIEASYREPISKTTDAIEEDRLRHKMAEETREIRDSYLEFDGTPSAYDSGYLKGEFTHKNGESLLRVRTKNTQDFFFFINERLWKRYRAFDASVFEGASFADFGGALQQRYGKAKTKSGVPTPGAPSTQ
;
A
#
# COMPACT_ATOMS: atom_id res chain seq x y z
N MET A 1 -11.18 -47.62 -44.98
CA MET A 1 -10.95 -48.64 -43.93
C MET A 1 -11.14 -47.99 -42.58
N GLN A 2 -12.33 -48.12 -42.00
CA GLN A 2 -12.63 -47.76 -40.61
C GLN A 2 -12.08 -48.84 -39.69
N ARG A 3 -11.46 -48.45 -38.57
CA ARG A 3 -11.49 -49.24 -37.33
C ARG A 3 -11.63 -48.30 -36.14
N SER A 4 -12.83 -48.30 -35.59
CA SER A 4 -13.16 -47.97 -34.22
C SER A 4 -12.56 -49.01 -33.26
N SER A 5 -12.25 -48.58 -32.03
CA SER A 5 -12.48 -49.41 -30.83
C SER A 5 -12.28 -48.57 -29.57
N HIS A 6 -13.38 -48.41 -28.83
CA HIS A 6 -13.43 -48.05 -27.42
C HIS A 6 -12.78 -49.13 -26.55
N TRP A 7 -12.17 -48.74 -25.44
CA TRP A 7 -12.00 -49.47 -24.16
C TRP A 7 -11.03 -48.64 -23.30
N ALA A 8 -11.08 -48.58 -21.98
CA ALA A 8 -12.05 -48.88 -20.96
C ALA A 8 -11.51 -48.14 -19.71
N LEU A 9 -12.41 -47.67 -18.86
CA LEU A 9 -12.13 -47.02 -17.60
C LEU A 9 -11.65 -48.07 -16.59
N LEU A 10 -10.53 -47.85 -15.91
CA LEU A 10 -10.22 -48.51 -14.64
C LEU A 10 -9.79 -47.48 -13.60
N VAL A 11 -10.70 -47.27 -12.65
CA VAL A 11 -10.47 -46.60 -11.37
C VAL A 11 -9.68 -47.57 -10.49
N ALA A 12 -8.53 -47.13 -9.97
CA ALA A 12 -7.88 -47.78 -8.84
C ALA A 12 -7.90 -46.83 -7.65
N PHE A 13 -8.69 -47.22 -6.66
CA PHE A 13 -8.87 -46.58 -5.37
C PHE A 13 -7.67 -46.96 -4.49
N GLY A 14 -6.82 -45.98 -4.17
CA GLY A 14 -5.71 -46.14 -3.24
C GLY A 14 -5.92 -45.24 -2.03
N LEU A 15 -6.53 -45.79 -0.98
CA LEU A 15 -6.71 -45.14 0.32
C LEU A 15 -5.55 -45.61 1.23
N LEU A 16 -4.59 -44.72 1.50
CA LEU A 16 -3.59 -44.90 2.56
C LEU A 16 -3.71 -43.73 3.52
N PHE A 17 -4.20 -44.03 4.73
CA PHE A 17 -4.16 -43.16 5.88
C PHE A 17 -2.71 -42.93 6.31
N GLY A 18 -2.25 -41.69 6.23
CA GLY A 18 -1.03 -41.21 6.86
C GLY A 18 -1.36 -39.94 7.64
N VAL A 19 -1.31 -40.05 8.97
CA VAL A 19 -1.46 -38.94 9.92
C VAL A 19 -0.43 -37.86 9.62
N GLY A 20 -0.90 -36.65 9.29
CA GLY A 20 -0.04 -35.51 9.05
C GLY A 20 -0.85 -34.22 9.15
N MET A 21 -0.62 -33.48 10.25
CA MET A 21 -0.92 -32.07 10.48
C MET A 21 -2.10 -31.48 9.67
N GLY A 22 -3.21 -31.25 10.36
CA GLY A 22 -4.22 -30.29 9.92
C GLY A 22 -3.58 -28.92 9.73
N ALA A 23 -3.09 -28.67 8.52
CA ALA A 23 -2.94 -27.33 8.01
C ALA A 23 -4.37 -26.85 7.75
N ASP A 24 -4.89 -26.07 8.70
CA ASP A 24 -6.02 -25.19 8.49
C ASP A 24 -5.55 -24.14 7.47
N THR A 25 -5.46 -24.54 6.20
CA THR A 25 -5.37 -23.63 5.07
C THR A 25 -6.72 -22.96 4.99
N GLY A 26 -6.90 -21.95 5.85
CA GLY A 26 -7.97 -20.98 5.73
C GLY A 26 -7.95 -20.49 4.30
N MET A 27 -8.88 -21.00 3.51
CA MET A 27 -9.15 -20.50 2.18
C MET A 27 -9.53 -19.04 2.39
N ALA A 28 -8.57 -18.15 2.17
CA ALA A 28 -8.84 -16.75 1.99
C ALA A 28 -9.94 -16.70 0.93
N SER A 29 -11.14 -16.32 1.36
CA SER A 29 -12.31 -16.19 0.51
C SER A 29 -11.88 -15.51 -0.78
N ALA A 30 -12.19 -16.12 -1.93
CA ALA A 30 -11.93 -15.58 -3.26
C ALA A 30 -12.82 -14.35 -3.52
N ARG A 31 -12.75 -13.38 -2.62
CA ARG A 31 -13.42 -12.10 -2.70
C ARG A 31 -12.67 -11.28 -3.74
N SER A 32 -13.40 -10.72 -4.69
CA SER A 32 -12.84 -9.72 -5.60
C SER A 32 -12.25 -8.56 -4.78
N PRO A 33 -11.02 -8.10 -5.08
CA PRO A 33 -10.41 -7.02 -4.33
C PRO A 33 -11.34 -5.81 -4.24
N SER A 34 -11.53 -5.29 -3.03
CA SER A 34 -12.23 -4.03 -2.79
C SER A 34 -11.55 -2.89 -3.56
N ALA A 35 -12.28 -1.81 -3.81
CA ALA A 35 -11.67 -0.64 -4.46
C ALA A 35 -10.50 -0.04 -3.66
N LEU A 36 -10.51 -0.20 -2.33
CA LEU A 36 -9.38 0.14 -1.47
C LEU A 36 -8.17 -0.73 -1.77
N GLU A 37 -8.34 -2.06 -1.83
CA GLU A 37 -7.25 -2.99 -2.18
C GLU A 37 -6.72 -2.72 -3.59
N ARG A 38 -7.59 -2.48 -4.57
CA ARG A 38 -7.16 -2.07 -5.92
C ARG A 38 -6.36 -0.78 -5.92
N SER A 39 -6.69 0.17 -5.04
CA SER A 39 -5.96 1.44 -4.93
C SER A 39 -4.55 1.29 -4.35
N MET A 40 -4.25 0.16 -3.70
CA MET A 40 -2.90 -0.17 -3.24
C MET A 40 -1.98 -0.63 -4.37
N GLY A 41 -2.52 -0.91 -5.55
CA GLY A 41 -1.78 -1.56 -6.63
C GLY A 41 -1.36 -2.96 -6.19
N ASP A 42 -0.10 -3.31 -6.38
CA ASP A 42 0.41 -4.64 -6.01
C ASP A 42 0.97 -4.67 -4.57
N ILE A 43 0.92 -3.56 -3.83
CA ILE A 43 1.28 -3.53 -2.42
C ILE A 43 0.21 -4.32 -1.66
N GLN A 44 0.64 -5.17 -0.73
CA GLN A 44 -0.25 -5.97 0.11
C GLN A 44 -0.11 -5.59 1.58
N TRP A 45 -1.20 -5.72 2.33
CA TRP A 45 -1.17 -5.61 3.78
C TRP A 45 -0.20 -6.63 4.38
N GLY A 46 0.47 -6.26 5.47
CA GLY A 46 1.44 -7.10 6.15
C GLY A 46 2.86 -7.10 5.54
N TRP A 47 3.09 -6.44 4.40
CA TRP A 47 4.43 -6.23 3.84
C TRP A 47 5.32 -5.41 4.78
N SER A 48 6.61 -5.72 4.78
CA SER A 48 7.60 -4.96 5.54
C SER A 48 7.96 -3.63 4.88
N PRO A 49 8.54 -2.67 5.61
CA PRO A 49 9.02 -1.41 5.05
C PRO A 49 9.94 -1.63 3.84
N LYS A 50 10.82 -2.64 3.93
CA LYS A 50 11.74 -3.01 2.85
C LYS A 50 11.03 -3.54 1.61
N GLN A 51 9.96 -4.33 1.78
CA GLN A 51 9.15 -4.83 0.66
C GLN A 51 8.41 -3.69 -0.03
N VAL A 52 7.77 -2.81 0.74
CA VAL A 52 7.08 -1.62 0.23
C VAL A 52 8.06 -0.71 -0.51
N TYR A 53 9.19 -0.35 0.10
CA TYR A 53 10.25 0.44 -0.54
C TYR A 53 10.72 -0.17 -1.85
N ARG A 54 11.03 -1.49 -1.87
CA ARG A 54 11.50 -2.17 -3.08
C ARG A 54 10.46 -2.09 -4.21
N HIS A 55 9.19 -2.24 -3.88
CA HIS A 55 8.13 -2.14 -4.88
C HIS A 55 8.00 -0.71 -5.41
N LEU A 56 8.01 0.29 -4.55
CA LEU A 56 7.96 1.71 -4.93
C LEU A 56 9.16 2.11 -5.81
N LYS A 57 10.36 1.70 -5.42
CA LYS A 57 11.59 1.89 -6.20
C LYS A 57 11.44 1.32 -7.61
N LYS A 58 10.96 0.08 -7.75
CA LYS A 58 10.73 -0.55 -9.06
C LYS A 58 9.75 0.25 -9.92
N LYS A 59 8.71 0.84 -9.31
CA LYS A 59 7.73 1.67 -10.05
C LYS A 59 8.36 2.96 -10.57
N ILE A 60 9.21 3.61 -9.79
CA ILE A 60 9.96 4.80 -10.22
C ILE A 60 10.93 4.42 -11.35
N GLU A 61 11.74 3.38 -11.17
CA GLU A 61 12.67 2.91 -12.21
C GLU A 61 11.93 2.57 -13.53
N ALA A 62 10.73 1.99 -13.43
CA ALA A 62 9.89 1.73 -14.59
C ALA A 62 9.40 3.01 -15.29
N SER A 63 9.02 4.05 -14.54
CA SER A 63 8.55 5.31 -15.14
C SER A 63 9.64 6.10 -15.86
N TYR A 64 10.91 5.92 -15.45
CA TYR A 64 12.05 6.58 -16.09
C TYR A 64 12.63 5.82 -17.29
N ARG A 65 12.30 4.53 -17.45
CA ARG A 65 12.84 3.67 -18.51
C ARG A 65 12.57 4.21 -19.92
N GLU A 66 11.32 4.59 -20.18
CA GLU A 66 10.91 5.08 -21.49
C GLU A 66 11.54 6.46 -21.82
N PRO A 67 11.45 7.49 -20.95
CA PRO A 67 12.14 8.77 -21.17
C PRO A 67 13.65 8.64 -21.44
N ILE A 68 14.32 7.78 -20.68
CA ILE A 68 15.75 7.49 -20.87
C ILE A 68 15.99 6.86 -22.25
N SER A 69 15.21 5.85 -22.63
CA SER A 69 15.38 5.16 -23.91
C SER A 69 15.12 6.02 -25.15
N LYS A 70 14.31 7.08 -25.01
CA LYS A 70 13.95 8.00 -26.10
C LYS A 70 14.92 9.17 -26.24
N THR A 71 15.78 9.37 -25.26
CA THR A 71 16.72 10.48 -25.23
C THR A 71 18.01 10.06 -25.95
N THR A 72 18.45 10.86 -26.92
CA THR A 72 19.75 10.68 -27.60
C THR A 72 20.82 11.65 -27.09
N ASP A 73 20.43 12.59 -26.23
CA ASP A 73 21.32 13.56 -25.57
C ASP A 73 21.86 12.98 -24.26
N ALA A 74 23.18 12.82 -24.18
CA ALA A 74 23.85 12.29 -23.00
C ALA A 74 23.62 13.14 -21.73
N ILE A 75 23.45 14.47 -21.87
CA ILE A 75 23.20 15.36 -20.73
C ILE A 75 21.80 15.13 -20.17
N GLU A 76 20.79 15.06 -21.04
CA GLU A 76 19.42 14.81 -20.59
C GLU A 76 19.26 13.39 -20.04
N GLU A 77 19.98 12.40 -20.60
CA GLU A 77 20.01 11.05 -20.04
C GLU A 77 20.55 11.05 -18.60
N ASP A 78 21.69 11.70 -18.36
CA ASP A 78 22.27 11.82 -17.02
C ASP A 78 21.33 12.54 -16.06
N ARG A 79 20.69 13.63 -16.51
CA ARG A 79 19.68 14.37 -15.72
C ARG A 79 18.52 13.48 -15.30
N LEU A 80 17.98 12.66 -16.21
CA LEU A 80 16.90 11.73 -15.92
C LEU A 80 17.33 10.65 -14.93
N ARG A 81 18.55 10.10 -15.09
CA ARG A 81 19.11 9.10 -14.16
C ARG A 81 19.34 9.69 -12.77
N HIS A 82 19.85 10.92 -12.70
CA HIS A 82 20.03 11.64 -11.45
C HIS A 82 18.70 11.84 -10.73
N LYS A 83 17.69 12.35 -11.44
CA LYS A 83 16.36 12.57 -10.88
C LYS A 83 15.70 11.28 -10.38
N MET A 84 15.84 10.18 -11.14
CA MET A 84 15.40 8.85 -10.70
C MET A 84 16.10 8.42 -9.41
N ALA A 85 17.42 8.63 -9.31
CA ALA A 85 18.19 8.32 -8.10
C ALA A 85 17.77 9.19 -6.90
N GLU A 86 17.49 10.47 -7.13
CA GLU A 86 16.98 11.37 -6.10
C GLU A 86 15.61 10.94 -5.58
N GLU A 87 14.65 10.66 -6.46
CA GLU A 87 13.30 10.22 -6.04
C GLU A 87 13.35 8.91 -5.25
N THR A 88 14.18 7.95 -5.66
CA THR A 88 14.34 6.69 -4.90
C THR A 88 15.02 6.91 -3.55
N ARG A 89 16.00 7.82 -3.48
CA ARG A 89 16.67 8.21 -2.24
C ARG A 89 15.71 8.93 -1.29
N GLU A 90 14.88 9.85 -1.77
CA GLU A 90 13.90 10.56 -0.96
C GLU A 90 12.91 9.62 -0.29
N ILE A 91 12.45 8.56 -0.98
CA ILE A 91 11.59 7.55 -0.35
C ILE A 91 12.33 6.84 0.76
N ARG A 92 13.56 6.38 0.50
CA ARG A 92 14.37 5.68 1.52
C ARG A 92 14.58 6.56 2.75
N ASP A 93 14.98 7.80 2.53
CA ASP A 93 15.33 8.76 3.58
C ASP A 93 14.07 9.29 4.31
N SER A 94 12.87 9.01 3.78
CA SER A 94 11.61 9.34 4.44
C SER A 94 11.17 8.34 5.52
N TYR A 95 11.86 7.20 5.64
CA TYR A 95 11.55 6.22 6.67
C TYR A 95 11.81 6.81 8.06
N LEU A 96 10.84 6.65 8.96
CA LEU A 96 10.89 7.16 10.32
C LEU A 96 10.27 6.16 11.28
N GLU A 97 10.90 5.93 12.42
CA GLU A 97 10.33 5.16 13.52
C GLU A 97 9.79 6.11 14.58
N PHE A 98 8.60 5.82 15.12
CA PHE A 98 8.03 6.60 16.21
C PHE A 98 8.53 6.04 17.55
N ASP A 99 9.81 6.21 17.85
CA ASP A 99 10.47 5.68 19.06
C ASP A 99 10.32 6.57 20.31
N GLY A 100 9.66 7.73 20.16
CA GLY A 100 9.48 8.74 21.19
C GLY A 100 10.27 10.01 20.96
N THR A 101 11.16 10.03 19.95
CA THR A 101 11.78 11.24 19.44
C THR A 101 10.72 12.12 18.78
N PRO A 102 10.68 13.44 19.07
CA PRO A 102 9.78 14.36 18.39
C PRO A 102 9.96 14.32 16.87
N SER A 103 8.86 14.20 16.15
CA SER A 103 8.83 14.15 14.70
C SER A 103 8.09 15.35 14.11
N ALA A 104 8.38 15.68 12.85
CA ALA A 104 7.62 16.70 12.13
C ALA A 104 6.11 16.38 12.04
N TYR A 105 5.74 15.10 12.18
CA TYR A 105 4.36 14.63 12.09
C TYR A 105 3.58 14.75 13.40
N ASP A 106 4.24 15.11 14.51
CA ASP A 106 3.59 15.37 15.81
C ASP A 106 2.72 16.64 15.76
N SER A 107 2.87 17.40 14.67
CA SER A 107 2.08 18.56 14.30
C SER A 107 1.46 18.37 12.91
N GLY A 108 0.28 18.97 12.68
CA GLY A 108 -0.41 18.91 11.39
C GLY A 108 -1.45 17.79 11.29
N TYR A 109 -1.82 17.42 10.05
CA TYR A 109 -2.97 16.54 9.76
C TYR A 109 -2.71 15.05 10.03
N LEU A 110 -1.47 14.65 10.29
CA LEU A 110 -1.12 13.29 10.73
C LEU A 110 -1.09 13.14 12.24
N LYS A 111 -1.28 14.23 12.99
CA LYS A 111 -1.30 14.17 14.45
C LYS A 111 -2.44 13.28 14.92
N GLY A 112 -2.13 12.29 15.76
CA GLY A 112 -3.10 11.32 16.27
C GLY A 112 -3.29 10.10 15.36
N GLU A 113 -2.69 10.09 14.17
CA GLU A 113 -2.70 8.93 13.29
C GLU A 113 -1.64 7.89 13.68
N PHE A 114 -0.76 8.14 14.65
CA PHE A 114 0.30 7.21 15.05
C PHE A 114 0.55 7.25 16.56
N THR A 115 1.21 6.22 17.09
CA THR A 115 1.57 6.11 18.50
C THR A 115 3.08 5.90 18.66
N HIS A 116 3.72 6.75 19.46
CA HIS A 116 5.13 6.56 19.81
C HIS A 116 5.33 5.36 20.73
N LYS A 117 6.53 4.76 20.67
CA LYS A 117 6.99 3.65 21.53
C LYS A 117 6.12 2.38 21.43
N ASN A 118 5.47 2.18 20.29
CA ASN A 118 4.62 1.01 20.03
C ASN A 118 5.09 0.18 18.81
N GLY A 119 6.34 0.33 18.39
CA GLY A 119 6.85 -0.32 17.17
C GLY A 119 6.18 0.18 15.89
N GLU A 120 5.61 1.38 15.93
CA GLU A 120 5.03 2.02 14.74
C GLU A 120 6.11 2.77 13.97
N SER A 121 6.12 2.63 12.64
CA SER A 121 7.00 3.35 11.74
C SER A 121 6.26 3.81 10.48
N LEU A 122 6.88 4.70 9.73
CA LEU A 122 6.30 5.38 8.61
C LEU A 122 7.28 5.38 7.42
N LEU A 123 6.75 5.19 6.22
CA LEU A 123 7.43 5.47 4.94
C LEU A 123 6.55 6.40 4.11
N ARG A 124 7.13 7.46 3.55
CA ARG A 124 6.40 8.47 2.77
C ARG A 124 6.79 8.42 1.29
N VAL A 125 5.81 8.65 0.43
CA VAL A 125 6.01 8.84 -1.00
C VAL A 125 5.26 10.07 -1.45
N ARG A 126 5.96 10.97 -2.14
CA ARG A 126 5.33 12.14 -2.77
C ARG A 126 5.19 11.91 -4.26
N THR A 127 4.03 12.21 -4.79
CA THR A 127 3.79 12.36 -6.23
C THR A 127 3.45 13.81 -6.53
N LYS A 128 3.20 14.14 -7.80
CA LYS A 128 2.78 15.50 -8.19
C LYS A 128 1.54 15.99 -7.45
N ASN A 129 0.58 15.09 -7.20
CA ASN A 129 -0.77 15.45 -6.74
C ASN A 129 -1.16 14.80 -5.39
N THR A 130 -0.33 13.89 -4.88
CA THR A 130 -0.63 13.14 -3.65
C THR A 130 0.60 12.92 -2.81
N GLN A 131 0.38 12.80 -1.50
CA GLN A 131 1.36 12.30 -0.56
C GLN A 131 0.82 11.06 0.13
N ASP A 132 1.48 9.94 -0.12
CA ASP A 132 1.16 8.64 0.46
C ASP A 132 2.05 8.38 1.68
N PHE A 133 1.43 7.92 2.75
CA PHE A 133 2.07 7.55 4.01
C PHE A 133 1.71 6.10 4.31
N PHE A 134 2.73 5.25 4.37
CA PHE A 134 2.60 3.84 4.69
C PHE A 134 3.03 3.63 6.14
N PHE A 135 2.09 3.26 6.99
CA PHE A 135 2.34 3.01 8.40
C PHE A 135 2.51 1.52 8.65
N PHE A 136 3.54 1.20 9.40
CA PHE A 136 3.90 -0.16 9.79
C PHE A 136 3.76 -0.29 11.29
N ILE A 137 3.21 -1.41 11.76
CA ILE A 137 3.20 -1.77 13.18
C ILE A 137 3.95 -3.09 13.29
N ASN A 138 4.97 -3.17 14.15
CA ASN A 138 5.82 -4.35 14.27
C ASN A 138 6.34 -4.83 12.89
N GLU A 139 6.88 -3.88 12.10
CA GLU A 139 7.40 -4.09 10.74
C GLU A 139 6.37 -4.58 9.71
N ARG A 140 5.07 -4.43 9.96
CA ARG A 140 4.02 -4.89 9.03
C ARG A 140 3.11 -3.75 8.62
N LEU A 141 2.94 -3.57 7.32
CA LEU A 141 2.05 -2.57 6.74
C LEU A 141 0.62 -2.83 7.22
N TRP A 142 0.05 -1.88 7.96
CA TRP A 142 -1.30 -2.02 8.54
C TRP A 142 -2.22 -0.86 8.20
N LYS A 143 -1.65 0.30 7.84
CA LYS A 143 -2.40 1.51 7.53
C LYS A 143 -1.73 2.27 6.40
N ARG A 144 -2.55 2.86 5.53
CA ARG A 144 -2.12 3.81 4.51
C ARG A 144 -2.95 5.07 4.64
N TYR A 145 -2.28 6.22 4.74
CA TYR A 145 -2.91 7.53 4.67
C TYR A 145 -2.52 8.18 3.35
N ARG A 146 -3.49 8.74 2.62
CA ARG A 146 -3.26 9.45 1.37
C ARG A 146 -3.79 10.87 1.48
N ALA A 147 -2.87 11.82 1.51
CA ALA A 147 -3.19 13.25 1.37
C ALA A 147 -3.24 13.60 -0.12
N PHE A 148 -4.25 14.37 -0.50
CA PHE A 148 -4.37 14.93 -1.85
C PHE A 148 -4.03 16.41 -1.81
N ASP A 149 -3.40 16.90 -2.87
CA ASP A 149 -3.23 18.34 -3.06
C ASP A 149 -4.59 19.01 -3.29
N ALA A 150 -4.79 20.20 -2.70
CA ALA A 150 -6.04 20.94 -2.83
C ALA A 150 -6.36 21.31 -4.29
N SER A 151 -5.33 21.53 -5.12
CA SER A 151 -5.47 21.85 -6.55
C SER A 151 -6.19 20.76 -7.34
N VAL A 152 -6.15 19.50 -6.88
CA VAL A 152 -6.87 18.39 -7.52
C VAL A 152 -8.38 18.57 -7.45
N PHE A 153 -8.85 19.38 -6.49
CA PHE A 153 -10.25 19.61 -6.21
C PHE A 153 -10.63 21.10 -6.27
N GLU A 154 -9.82 21.93 -6.93
CA GLU A 154 -10.15 23.34 -7.15
C GLU A 154 -11.53 23.46 -7.83
N GLY A 155 -12.43 24.22 -7.21
CA GLY A 155 -13.81 24.41 -7.68
C GLY A 155 -14.81 23.33 -7.25
N ALA A 156 -14.38 22.24 -6.61
CA ALA A 156 -15.27 21.20 -6.08
C ALA A 156 -15.62 21.47 -4.61
N SER A 157 -16.88 21.25 -4.23
CA SER A 157 -17.27 21.32 -2.81
C SER A 157 -16.80 20.09 -2.04
N PHE A 158 -16.77 20.17 -0.71
CA PHE A 158 -16.52 18.99 0.13
C PHE A 158 -17.55 17.87 -0.11
N ALA A 159 -18.79 18.23 -0.46
CA ALA A 159 -19.83 17.26 -0.81
C ALA A 159 -19.49 16.52 -2.11
N ASP A 160 -18.97 17.23 -3.12
CA ASP A 160 -18.55 16.63 -4.39
C ASP A 160 -17.35 15.70 -4.18
N PHE A 161 -16.37 16.13 -3.37
CA PHE A 161 -15.24 15.31 -2.96
C PHE A 161 -15.69 14.04 -2.24
N GLY A 162 -16.56 14.17 -1.24
CA GLY A 162 -17.13 13.05 -0.50
C GLY A 162 -17.94 12.11 -1.40
N GLY A 163 -18.69 12.66 -2.36
CA GLY A 163 -19.42 11.89 -3.37
C GLY A 163 -18.47 11.06 -4.25
N ALA A 164 -17.42 11.68 -4.78
CA ALA A 164 -16.43 11.01 -5.62
C ALA A 164 -15.67 9.90 -4.87
N LEU A 165 -15.30 10.13 -3.60
CA LEU A 165 -14.69 9.10 -2.76
C LEU A 165 -15.65 7.94 -2.49
N GLN A 166 -16.91 8.23 -2.19
CA GLN A 166 -17.90 7.19 -1.91
C GLN A 166 -18.25 6.37 -3.16
N GLN A 167 -18.29 7.00 -4.33
CA GLN A 167 -18.45 6.31 -5.60
C GLN A 167 -17.27 5.36 -5.86
N ARG A 168 -16.05 5.80 -5.56
CA ARG A 168 -14.84 5.02 -5.80
C ARG A 168 -14.62 3.91 -4.77
N TYR A 169 -14.83 4.19 -3.49
CA TYR A 169 -14.41 3.31 -2.38
C TYR A 169 -15.58 2.65 -1.64
N GLY A 170 -16.83 3.03 -1.96
CA GLY A 170 -18.03 2.58 -1.28
C GLY A 170 -18.57 3.61 -0.29
N LYS A 171 -19.81 3.41 0.15
CA LYS A 171 -20.52 4.34 1.06
C LYS A 171 -19.71 4.63 2.31
N ALA A 172 -19.62 5.90 2.67
CA ALA A 172 -18.96 6.33 3.89
C ALA A 172 -19.73 5.77 5.09
N LYS A 173 -19.00 5.38 6.12
CA LYS A 173 -19.58 5.04 7.43
C LYS A 173 -19.35 6.23 8.34
N THR A 174 -20.40 6.97 8.65
CA THR A 174 -20.33 8.02 9.67
C THR A 174 -20.19 7.34 11.03
N LYS A 175 -19.02 7.48 11.67
CA LYS A 175 -18.87 7.15 13.08
C LYS A 175 -19.08 8.44 13.87
N SER A 176 -20.22 8.55 14.53
CA SER A 176 -20.44 9.59 15.54
C SER A 176 -19.79 9.13 16.84
N GLY A 177 -18.76 9.82 17.29
CA GLY A 177 -18.18 9.64 18.61
C GLY A 177 -18.10 10.99 19.31
N VAL A 178 -18.43 11.05 20.60
CA VAL A 178 -18.10 12.21 21.42
C VAL A 178 -16.59 12.13 21.67
N PRO A 179 -15.78 13.17 21.35
CA PRO A 179 -14.39 13.18 21.77
C PRO A 179 -14.37 13.06 23.28
N THR A 180 -13.96 11.91 23.80
CA THR A 180 -13.78 11.72 25.24
C THR A 180 -12.52 12.50 25.60
N PRO A 181 -12.58 13.52 26.47
CA PRO A 181 -11.38 14.20 26.94
C PRO A 181 -10.40 13.15 27.46
N GLY A 182 -9.16 13.19 26.95
CA GLY A 182 -8.11 12.32 27.44
C GLY A 182 -7.98 12.50 28.95
N ALA A 183 -7.97 11.38 29.70
CA ALA A 183 -7.75 11.45 31.13
C ALA A 183 -6.41 12.16 31.40
N PRO A 184 -6.35 13.07 32.39
CA PRO A 184 -5.10 13.76 32.72
C PRO A 184 -4.03 12.73 33.04
N SER A 185 -2.85 12.90 32.44
CA SER A 185 -1.67 12.11 32.77
C SER A 185 -1.35 12.31 34.26
N THR A 186 -1.59 11.28 35.06
CA THR A 186 -1.10 11.23 36.45
C THR A 186 0.43 11.22 36.40
N GLN A 187 1.04 12.27 36.94
CA GLN A 187 2.48 12.32 37.19
C GLN A 187 2.88 11.34 38.29
#